data_AF-A0A061QPY7-F1
#
_entry.id   AF-A0A061QPY7-F1
#
_cell.length_a   1.000
_cell.length_b   1.000
_cell.length_c   1.000
_cell.angle_alpha   90.00
_cell.angle_beta   90.00
_cell.angle_gamma   90.00
#
_symmetry.space_group_name_H-M   'P 1'
#
loop_
_entity.id
_entity.type
_entity.pdbx_description
1 polymer ?
#
loop_
_entity_poly.entity_id
_entity_poly.type
_entity_poly.pdbx_seq_one_letter_code
_entity_poly.pdbx_strand_id
1 'polypeptide(L)'
;RPPLRGGRPRGRGGGLHGAPLPAALSNRAAARLRTGDFQESVKDCNEGLVCLLEGLGAPGLSSEGLGEWVGQRLLPRAAEGAPVDDPWGPGRPQRVSLQRLLARRGAAFSHMRLYGDAAADLTTAAEVCRSGGDDSQAASLRQDADRVRQLAQEARPREESAE
;
A
#
# COMPACT_ATOMS: atom_id res chain seq x y z
N ARG A 1 -32.80 -45.61 31.09
CA ARG A 1 -31.36 -45.32 30.89
C ARG A 1 -31.16 -44.78 29.47
N PRO A 2 -30.93 -43.47 29.25
CA PRO A 2 -30.58 -42.95 27.93
C PRO A 2 -29.06 -43.03 27.68
N PRO A 3 -28.60 -43.09 26.43
CA PRO A 3 -27.18 -43.15 26.11
C PRO A 3 -26.50 -41.79 26.30
N LEU A 4 -25.29 -41.86 26.85
CA LEU A 4 -24.37 -40.75 27.09
C LEU A 4 -24.08 -40.02 25.76
N ARG A 5 -24.56 -38.78 25.63
CA ARG A 5 -24.19 -37.88 24.54
C ARG A 5 -22.68 -37.67 24.57
N GLY A 6 -22.01 -38.17 23.53
CA GLY A 6 -20.60 -37.94 23.27
C GLY A 6 -20.26 -36.45 23.31
N GLY A 7 -19.35 -36.10 24.23
CA GLY A 7 -18.73 -34.80 24.26
C GLY A 7 -17.99 -34.59 22.94
N ARG A 8 -18.47 -33.63 22.14
CA ARG A 8 -17.66 -33.13 21.02
C ARG A 8 -16.40 -32.53 21.63
N PRO A 9 -15.20 -32.90 21.15
CA PRO A 9 -14.00 -32.18 21.55
C PRO A 9 -14.21 -30.74 21.09
N ARG A 10 -14.23 -29.81 22.05
CA ARG A 10 -13.97 -28.41 21.76
C ARG A 10 -12.54 -28.37 21.24
N GLY A 11 -12.40 -28.53 19.93
CA GLY A 11 -11.18 -28.22 19.21
C GLY A 11 -10.88 -26.77 19.47
N ARG A 12 -10.12 -26.54 20.54
CA ARG A 12 -9.47 -25.28 20.88
C ARG A 12 -8.33 -25.14 19.87
N GLY A 13 -8.70 -24.98 18.60
CA GLY A 13 -7.80 -24.60 17.53
C GLY A 13 -7.34 -23.19 17.84
N GLY A 14 -6.22 -23.09 18.56
CA GLY A 14 -5.47 -21.86 18.71
C GLY A 14 -4.95 -21.44 17.35
N GLY A 15 -5.79 -20.75 16.59
CA GLY A 15 -5.33 -19.84 15.55
C GLY A 15 -5.62 -18.46 16.09
N LEU A 16 -4.62 -17.81 16.70
CA LEU A 16 -4.61 -16.36 16.80
C LEU A 16 -4.92 -15.85 15.39
N HIS A 17 -6.18 -15.50 15.17
CA HIS A 17 -6.62 -14.71 14.03
C HIS A 17 -6.00 -13.34 14.27
N GLY A 18 -4.69 -13.26 14.03
CA GLY A 18 -3.94 -12.03 14.01
C GLY A 18 -4.69 -11.13 13.05
N ALA A 19 -5.01 -9.92 13.50
CA ALA A 19 -5.47 -8.87 12.60
C ALA A 19 -4.59 -8.92 11.34
N PRO A 20 -5.17 -8.76 10.13
CA PRO A 20 -4.40 -8.86 8.89
C PRO A 20 -3.16 -7.99 9.06
N LEU A 21 -1.99 -8.65 9.14
CA LEU A 21 -0.71 -8.04 9.47
C LEU A 21 -0.46 -6.71 8.72
N PRO A 22 -0.86 -6.59 7.43
CA PRO A 22 -0.79 -5.32 6.71
C PRO A 22 -1.61 -4.18 7.31
N ALA A 23 -2.82 -4.42 7.83
CA ALA A 23 -3.67 -3.38 8.40
C ALA A 23 -3.13 -2.86 9.74
N ALA A 24 -2.59 -3.76 10.57
CA ALA A 24 -1.94 -3.40 11.82
C ALA A 24 -0.68 -2.56 11.58
N LEU A 25 0.18 -3.00 10.65
CA LEU A 25 1.37 -2.26 10.22
C LEU A 25 1.00 -0.91 9.62
N SER A 26 -0.06 -0.85 8.81
CA SER A 26 -0.55 0.39 8.23
C SER A 26 -0.99 1.38 9.31
N ASN A 27 -1.73 0.92 10.34
CA ASN A 27 -2.16 1.79 11.45
C ASN A 27 -0.97 2.28 12.30
N ARG A 28 0.05 1.43 12.50
CA ARG A 28 1.28 1.81 13.19
C ARG A 28 2.07 2.85 12.39
N ALA A 29 2.21 2.67 11.08
CA ALA A 29 2.79 3.67 10.18
C ALA A 29 2.05 5.02 10.25
N ALA A 30 0.71 4.99 10.29
CA ALA A 30 -0.10 6.21 10.43
C ALA A 30 0.09 6.92 11.78
N ALA A 31 0.38 6.19 12.85
CA ALA A 31 0.75 6.80 14.13
C ALA A 31 2.13 7.46 14.03
N ARG A 32 3.12 6.77 13.44
CA ARG A 32 4.50 7.27 13.25
C ARG A 32 4.58 8.50 12.33
N LEU A 33 3.75 8.56 11.29
CA LEU A 33 3.61 9.77 10.47
C LEU A 33 3.20 10.99 11.29
N ARG A 34 2.27 10.80 12.24
CA ARG A 34 1.76 11.89 13.08
C ARG A 34 2.75 12.33 14.14
N THR A 35 3.66 11.45 14.56
CA THR A 35 4.74 11.78 15.52
C THR A 35 5.99 12.36 14.84
N GLY A 36 6.06 12.33 13.51
CA GLY A 36 7.24 12.78 12.75
C GLY A 36 8.31 11.71 12.56
N ASP A 37 8.04 10.47 12.97
CA ASP A 37 8.97 9.33 12.85
C ASP A 37 8.91 8.72 11.44
N PHE A 38 9.31 9.51 10.43
CA PHE A 38 9.10 9.17 9.01
C PHE A 38 9.86 7.90 8.59
N GLN A 39 11.09 7.69 9.07
CA GLN A 39 11.88 6.49 8.73
C GLN A 39 11.21 5.22 9.25
N GLU A 40 10.76 5.23 10.50
CA GLU A 40 10.07 4.10 11.12
C GLU A 40 8.69 3.88 10.48
N SER A 41 8.01 4.95 10.03
CA SER A 41 6.79 4.82 9.23
C SER A 41 7.05 4.10 7.91
N VAL A 42 8.14 4.42 7.20
CA VAL A 42 8.51 3.74 5.95
C VAL A 42 8.82 2.27 6.19
N LYS A 43 9.54 1.93 7.28
CA LYS A 43 9.80 0.52 7.64
C LYS A 43 8.50 -0.27 7.82
N ASP A 44 7.54 0.28 8.57
CA ASP A 44 6.23 -0.35 8.74
C ASP A 44 5.47 -0.51 7.44
N CYS A 45 5.53 0.51 6.57
CA CYS A 45 4.90 0.43 5.26
C CYS A 45 5.53 -0.67 4.41
N ASN A 46 6.87 -0.75 4.39
CA ASN A 46 7.59 -1.78 3.64
C ASN A 46 7.27 -3.19 4.14
N GLU A 47 7.30 -3.42 5.46
CA GLU A 47 6.90 -4.70 6.04
C GLU A 47 5.47 -5.07 5.67
N GLY A 48 4.54 -4.10 5.74
CA GLY A 48 3.14 -4.32 5.40
C GLY A 48 2.93 -4.66 3.94
N LEU A 49 3.68 -4.02 3.05
CA LEU A 49 3.66 -4.28 1.61
C LEU A 49 4.24 -5.66 1.29
N VAL A 50 5.38 -6.03 1.88
CA VAL A 50 5.97 -7.37 1.74
C VAL A 50 4.97 -8.44 2.18
N CYS A 51 4.40 -8.32 3.39
CA CYS A 51 3.44 -9.30 3.90
C CYS A 51 2.21 -9.46 2.99
N LEU A 52 1.77 -8.37 2.37
CA LEU A 52 0.61 -8.34 1.49
C LEU A 52 0.91 -8.95 0.12
N LEU A 53 2.11 -8.72 -0.43
CA LEU A 53 2.53 -9.21 -1.73
C LEU A 53 3.04 -10.65 -1.71
N GLU A 54 3.65 -11.10 -0.61
CA GLU A 54 3.97 -12.51 -0.40
C GLU A 54 2.72 -13.38 -0.46
N GLY A 55 1.61 -12.90 0.10
CA GLY A 55 0.30 -13.55 0.01
C GLY A 55 -0.25 -13.66 -1.41
N LEU A 56 0.26 -12.86 -2.36
CA LEU A 56 -0.06 -12.94 -3.78
C LEU A 56 0.93 -13.75 -4.62
N GLY A 57 1.96 -14.33 -4.01
CA GLY A 57 3.00 -15.05 -4.75
C GLY A 57 3.99 -14.13 -5.47
N ALA A 58 4.27 -12.95 -4.90
CA ALA A 58 5.36 -12.07 -5.34
C ALA A 58 6.54 -12.09 -4.35
N PRO A 59 7.30 -13.20 -4.26
CA PRO A 59 8.39 -13.32 -3.29
C PRO A 59 9.59 -12.45 -3.67
N GLY A 60 10.20 -11.80 -2.67
CA GLY A 60 11.52 -11.20 -2.78
C GLY A 60 11.62 -9.84 -3.49
N LEU A 61 10.53 -9.10 -3.60
CA LEU A 61 10.58 -7.73 -4.15
C LEU A 61 11.30 -6.78 -3.17
N SER A 62 12.35 -6.11 -3.66
CA SER A 62 12.94 -4.96 -2.97
C SER A 62 11.95 -3.79 -2.95
N SER A 63 12.19 -2.79 -2.09
CA SER A 63 11.36 -1.58 -2.04
C SER A 63 11.28 -0.83 -3.37
N GLU A 64 12.38 -0.85 -4.15
CA GLU A 64 12.46 -0.27 -5.50
C GLU A 64 11.67 -1.11 -6.53
N GLY A 65 11.82 -2.44 -6.49
CA GLY A 65 11.09 -3.34 -7.38
C GLY A 65 9.59 -3.37 -7.12
N LEU A 66 9.13 -2.87 -5.97
CA LEU A 66 7.73 -2.90 -5.57
C LEU A 66 6.86 -1.95 -6.40
N GLY A 67 7.32 -0.72 -6.64
CA GLY A 67 6.59 0.25 -7.48
C GLY A 67 6.49 -0.25 -8.92
N GLU A 68 7.59 -0.77 -9.45
CA GLU A 68 7.65 -1.35 -10.80
C GLU A 68 6.76 -2.58 -10.93
N TRP A 69 6.81 -3.51 -9.96
CA TRP A 69 5.99 -4.71 -9.99
C TRP A 69 4.49 -4.40 -9.91
N VAL A 70 4.07 -3.46 -9.06
CA VAL A 70 2.66 -3.05 -9.00
C VAL A 70 2.25 -2.37 -10.31
N GLY A 71 3.09 -1.49 -10.85
CA GLY A 71 2.90 -0.83 -12.14
C GLY A 71 2.75 -1.79 -13.32
N GLN A 72 3.59 -2.82 -13.41
CA GLN A 72 3.63 -3.74 -14.55
C GLN A 72 2.69 -4.94 -14.42
N ARG A 73 2.43 -5.41 -13.19
CA ARG A 73 1.73 -6.68 -12.98
C ARG A 73 0.30 -6.50 -12.52
N LEU A 74 0.02 -5.44 -11.76
CA LEU A 74 -1.28 -5.20 -11.17
C LEU A 74 -2.17 -4.30 -12.05
N LEU A 75 -1.57 -3.38 -12.81
CA LEU A 75 -2.27 -2.27 -13.46
C LEU A 75 -2.54 -2.40 -14.97
N PRO A 76 -1.70 -3.04 -15.80
CA PRO A 76 -1.93 -3.03 -17.26
C PRO A 76 -3.17 -3.80 -17.70
N ARG A 77 -3.70 -4.70 -16.87
CA ARG A 77 -4.87 -5.52 -17.23
C ARG A 77 -6.21 -4.81 -17.16
N ALA A 78 -6.27 -3.59 -16.60
CA ALA A 78 -7.51 -2.82 -16.56
C ALA A 78 -7.84 -2.11 -17.90
N ALA A 79 -6.84 -1.90 -18.77
CA ALA A 79 -7.01 -1.12 -20.01
C ALA A 79 -7.55 -1.94 -21.20
N GLU A 80 -7.43 -3.27 -21.19
CA GLU A 80 -7.74 -4.10 -22.37
C GLU A 80 -9.18 -4.66 -22.40
N GLY A 81 -10.05 -4.27 -21.47
CA GLY A 81 -11.44 -4.75 -21.44
C GLY A 81 -11.59 -6.26 -21.22
N ALA A 82 -10.49 -6.96 -20.93
CA ALA A 82 -10.52 -8.36 -20.52
C ALA A 82 -11.28 -8.47 -19.18
N PRO A 83 -12.08 -9.53 -18.95
CA PRO A 83 -12.60 -9.83 -17.63
C PRO A 83 -11.40 -9.99 -16.70
N VAL A 84 -11.15 -8.95 -15.91
CA VAL A 84 -10.08 -8.96 -14.93
C VAL A 84 -10.54 -10.01 -13.93
N ASP A 85 -9.90 -11.18 -13.94
CA ASP A 85 -9.72 -11.95 -12.72
C ASP A 85 -8.97 -11.01 -11.78
N ASP A 86 -9.71 -10.10 -11.13
CA ASP A 86 -9.18 -9.13 -10.21
C ASP A 86 -8.53 -9.98 -9.12
N PRO A 87 -7.18 -10.03 -9.05
CA PRO A 87 -6.52 -10.87 -8.07
C PRO A 87 -6.92 -10.44 -6.65
N TRP A 88 -7.49 -9.25 -6.52
CA TRP A 88 -8.07 -8.72 -5.30
C TRP A 88 -9.57 -8.89 -5.22
N GLY A 89 -10.32 -8.98 -6.32
CA GLY A 89 -11.78 -8.90 -6.31
C GLY A 89 -12.34 -7.59 -5.71
N PRO A 90 -13.60 -7.25 -6.02
CA PRO A 90 -14.25 -6.08 -5.42
C PRO A 90 -14.35 -6.23 -3.89
N GLY A 91 -13.96 -5.20 -3.15
CA GLY A 91 -14.18 -5.09 -1.71
C GLY A 91 -13.22 -5.88 -0.81
N ARG A 92 -12.11 -6.43 -1.32
CA ARG A 92 -11.18 -7.16 -0.45
C ARG A 92 -10.36 -6.26 0.47
N PRO A 93 -10.19 -6.65 1.75
CA PRO A 93 -9.45 -5.87 2.75
C PRO A 93 -7.97 -5.68 2.40
N GLN A 94 -7.40 -6.57 1.57
CA GLN A 94 -6.02 -6.43 1.10
C GLN A 94 -5.85 -5.16 0.25
N ARG A 95 -6.78 -4.85 -0.66
CA ARG A 95 -6.69 -3.67 -1.53
C ARG A 95 -6.64 -2.37 -0.74
N VAL A 96 -7.54 -2.22 0.22
CA VAL A 96 -7.59 -1.05 1.11
C VAL A 96 -6.30 -0.94 1.92
N SER A 97 -5.73 -2.07 2.34
CA SER A 97 -4.46 -2.10 3.06
C SER A 97 -3.29 -1.67 2.16
N LEU A 98 -3.22 -2.18 0.92
CA LEU A 98 -2.22 -1.81 -0.08
C LEU A 98 -2.27 -0.31 -0.38
N GLN A 99 -3.45 0.21 -0.69
CA GLN A 99 -3.68 1.64 -0.91
C GLN A 99 -3.18 2.48 0.26
N ARG A 100 -3.58 2.13 1.49
CA ARG A 100 -3.18 2.88 2.70
C ARG A 100 -1.67 2.83 2.93
N LEU A 101 -1.05 1.67 2.75
CA LEU A 101 0.40 1.51 2.91
C LEU A 101 1.17 2.37 1.89
N LEU A 102 0.79 2.32 0.62
CA LEU A 102 1.40 3.15 -0.43
C LEU A 102 1.22 4.64 -0.16
N ALA A 103 -0.01 5.09 0.12
CA ALA A 103 -0.27 6.50 0.39
C ALA A 103 0.52 7.03 1.62
N ARG A 104 0.61 6.21 2.68
CA ARG A 104 1.37 6.56 3.90
C ARG A 104 2.88 6.58 3.66
N ARG A 105 3.39 5.62 2.89
CA ARG A 105 4.80 5.58 2.51
C ARG A 105 5.16 6.79 1.64
N GLY A 106 4.31 7.12 0.66
CA GLY A 106 4.47 8.32 -0.16
C GLY A 106 4.48 9.62 0.64
N ALA A 107 3.59 9.75 1.63
CA ALA A 107 3.59 10.88 2.55
C ALA A 107 4.89 10.95 3.38
N ALA A 108 5.36 9.81 3.91
CA ALA A 108 6.62 9.76 4.66
C ALA A 108 7.83 10.15 3.80
N PHE A 109 7.89 9.66 2.56
CA PHE A 109 8.94 10.03 1.60
C PHE A 109 8.92 11.52 1.26
N SER A 110 7.73 12.13 1.12
CA SER A 110 7.60 13.57 0.87
C SER A 110 8.22 14.39 2.01
N HIS A 111 7.97 14.01 3.27
CA HIS A 111 8.60 14.66 4.43
C HIS A 111 10.13 14.48 4.49
N MET A 112 10.64 13.36 3.99
CA MET A 112 12.08 13.08 3.90
C MET A 112 12.73 13.68 2.64
N ARG A 113 11.99 14.45 1.83
CA ARG A 113 12.43 15.02 0.54
C ARG A 113 12.85 13.98 -0.51
N LEU A 114 12.38 12.75 -0.36
CA LEU A 114 12.51 11.69 -1.36
C LEU A 114 11.33 11.79 -2.35
N TYR A 115 11.30 12.91 -3.09
CA TYR A 115 10.13 13.28 -3.88
C TYR A 115 9.82 12.34 -5.04
N GLY A 116 10.84 11.69 -5.62
CA GLY A 116 10.66 10.70 -6.68
C GLY A 116 9.87 9.49 -6.18
N ASP A 117 10.33 8.87 -5.10
CA ASP A 117 9.68 7.72 -4.46
C ASP A 117 8.28 8.07 -3.94
N ALA A 118 8.14 9.27 -3.35
CA ALA A 118 6.87 9.76 -2.87
C ALA A 118 5.82 9.86 -3.99
N ALA A 119 6.19 10.45 -5.14
CA ALA A 119 5.28 10.59 -6.27
C ALA A 119 4.93 9.24 -6.91
N ALA A 120 5.89 8.31 -6.97
CA ALA A 120 5.65 6.95 -7.47
C ALA A 120 4.64 6.20 -6.60
N ASP A 121 4.80 6.25 -5.28
CA ASP A 121 3.87 5.62 -4.33
C ASP A 121 2.45 6.19 -4.40
N LEU A 122 2.32 7.52 -4.44
CA LEU A 122 1.03 8.20 -4.53
C LEU A 122 0.32 7.91 -5.86
N THR A 123 1.08 7.85 -6.96
CA THR A 123 0.54 7.47 -8.29
C THR A 123 0.03 6.03 -8.26
N THR A 124 0.82 5.11 -7.71
CA THR A 124 0.44 3.70 -7.57
C THR A 124 -0.80 3.55 -6.70
N ALA A 125 -0.86 4.26 -5.57
CA ALA A 125 -2.03 4.26 -4.68
C ALA A 125 -3.29 4.77 -5.39
N ALA A 126 -3.16 5.82 -6.21
CA ALA A 126 -4.28 6.35 -6.99
C ALA A 126 -4.82 5.33 -8.01
N GLU A 127 -3.94 4.58 -8.65
CA GLU A 127 -4.33 3.56 -9.63
C GLU A 127 -4.99 2.35 -8.95
N VAL A 128 -4.54 2.01 -7.73
CA VAL A 128 -5.22 1.03 -6.87
C VAL A 128 -6.61 1.52 -6.45
N CYS A 129 -6.83 2.81 -6.21
CA CYS A 129 -8.18 3.34 -5.94
C CYS A 129 -9.08 3.26 -7.18
N ARG A 130 -8.57 3.73 -8.33
CA ARG A 130 -9.31 3.79 -9.59
C ARG A 130 -9.79 2.41 -10.03
N SER A 131 -8.92 1.40 -10.00
CA SER A 131 -9.29 0.04 -10.38
C SER A 131 -10.33 -0.58 -9.42
N GLY A 132 -10.71 0.11 -8.34
CA GLY A 132 -11.70 -0.31 -7.35
C GLY A 132 -12.99 0.48 -7.41
N GLY A 133 -13.10 1.38 -8.39
CA GLY A 133 -14.24 2.28 -8.54
C GLY A 133 -14.23 3.47 -7.58
N ASP A 134 -13.12 3.73 -6.86
CA ASP A 134 -12.99 4.91 -6.00
C ASP A 134 -12.26 6.05 -6.74
N ASP A 135 -12.93 6.60 -7.75
CA ASP A 135 -12.37 7.65 -8.62
C ASP A 135 -12.09 8.96 -7.86
N SER A 136 -12.89 9.27 -6.84
CA SER A 136 -12.71 10.46 -6.01
C SER A 136 -11.39 10.38 -5.23
N GLN A 137 -11.16 9.27 -4.54
CA GLN A 137 -9.90 9.06 -3.82
C GLN A 137 -8.70 8.96 -4.77
N ALA A 138 -8.89 8.36 -5.96
CA ALA A 138 -7.85 8.30 -6.99
C ALA A 138 -7.44 9.70 -7.47
N ALA A 139 -8.41 10.61 -7.68
CA ALA A 139 -8.14 11.99 -8.08
C ALA A 139 -7.36 12.75 -6.99
N SER A 140 -7.75 12.62 -5.72
CA SER A 140 -7.04 13.24 -4.59
C SER A 140 -5.58 12.79 -4.52
N LEU A 141 -5.32 11.47 -4.61
CA LEU A 141 -3.94 10.94 -4.55
C LEU A 141 -3.08 11.37 -5.74
N ARG A 142 -3.68 11.56 -6.93
CA ARG A 142 -2.97 12.12 -8.10
C ARG A 142 -2.58 13.58 -7.87
N GLN A 143 -3.49 14.37 -7.33
CA GLN A 143 -3.21 15.76 -6.98
C GLN A 143 -2.06 15.85 -5.95
N ASP A 144 -2.05 14.96 -4.95
CA ASP A 144 -0.95 14.87 -3.99
C ASP A 144 0.37 14.48 -4.69
N ALA A 145 0.36 13.52 -5.62
CA ALA A 145 1.53 13.15 -6.40
C ALA A 145 2.07 14.32 -7.23
N ASP A 146 1.20 15.08 -7.89
CA ASP A 146 1.58 16.25 -8.68
C ASP A 146 2.16 17.37 -7.81
N ARG A 147 1.59 17.58 -6.62
CA ARG A 147 2.12 18.52 -5.63
C ARG A 147 3.53 18.13 -5.19
N VAL A 148 3.77 16.84 -4.93
CA VAL A 148 5.10 16.32 -4.58
C VAL A 148 6.09 16.54 -5.72
N ARG A 149 5.68 16.35 -6.99
CA ARG A 149 6.53 16.63 -8.16
C ARG A 149 6.86 18.10 -8.29
N GLN A 150 5.90 18.99 -8.02
CA GLN A 150 6.14 20.43 -8.01
C GLN A 150 7.15 20.82 -6.93
N LEU A 151 7.00 20.30 -5.71
CA LEU A 151 7.98 20.50 -4.63
C LEU A 151 9.37 20.01 -5.03
N ALA A 152 9.47 18.92 -5.78
CA ALA A 152 10.74 18.43 -6.31
C ALA A 152 11.40 19.42 -7.29
N GLN A 153 10.60 20.07 -8.15
CA GLN A 153 11.09 21.10 -9.08
C GLN A 153 11.53 22.36 -8.33
N GLU A 154 10.78 22.79 -7.32
CA GLU A 154 11.11 23.95 -6.49
C GLU A 154 12.34 23.72 -5.61
N ALA A 155 12.55 22.49 -5.15
CA ALA A 155 13.71 22.10 -4.35
C ALA A 155 14.98 21.90 -5.16
N ARG A 156 14.90 21.84 -6.51
CA ARG A 156 16.11 21.83 -7.33
C ARG A 156 16.85 23.15 -7.10
N PRO A 157 18.12 23.09 -6.65
CA PRO A 157 18.87 24.31 -6.39
C PRO A 157 18.91 25.13 -7.69
N ARG A 158 18.69 26.45 -7.57
CA ARG A 158 18.73 27.41 -8.70
C ARG A 158 20.17 27.63 -9.20
N GLU A 159 20.95 26.56 -9.30
CA GLU A 159 22.38 26.60 -9.62
C GLU A 159 22.64 27.00 -11.08
N GLU A 160 21.62 27.00 -11.95
CA GLU A 160 21.76 27.34 -13.38
C GLU A 160 21.34 28.77 -13.76
N SER A 161 21.01 29.65 -12.81
CA SER A 161 20.60 31.05 -13.13
C SER A 161 21.71 32.10 -12.96
N ALA A 162 22.97 31.67 -12.89
CA ALA A 162 24.12 32.56 -12.65
C ALA A 162 25.32 32.33 -13.60
N GLU A 163 25.11 31.79 -14.80
CA GLU A 163 26.10 31.80 -15.89
C GLU A 163 25.70 32.74 -17.03
#